data_AF-A0A328R704-F1
#
_entry.id   AF-A0A328R704-F1
#
_cell.length_a   1.000
_cell.length_b   1.000
_cell.length_c   1.000
_cell.angle_alpha   90.00
_cell.angle_beta   90.00
_cell.angle_gamma   90.00
#
_symmetry.space_group_name_H-M   'P 1'
#
loop_
_entity.id
_entity.type
_entity.pdbx_description
1 polymer ?
#
loop_
_entity_poly.entity_id
_entity_poly.type
_entity_poly.pdbx_seq_one_letter_code
_entity_poly.pdbx_strand_id
1 'polypeptide(L)'
;MKKNNTKFDCSKFVPHECKCWCCGPVPVKKEVYEANKHLRFRPVLKELDIDGHIFPDTGSTYCTFLSDDYHCLIYDSRPDICQQFGFLDSPLMQCPYMDKHGKTRSKSNRKQLEKSFQDALNHEINPEKSEDENGFSNFKS
;
A
#
# COMPACT_ATOMS: atom_id res chain seq x y z
N MET A 1 -0.43 -24.62 18.90
CA MET A 1 0.64 -23.61 18.74
C MET A 1 0.07 -22.25 19.11
N LYS A 2 0.65 -21.57 20.12
CA LYS A 2 0.19 -20.24 20.56
C LYS A 2 0.52 -19.24 19.45
N LYS A 3 -0.52 -18.65 18.85
CA LYS A 3 -0.39 -17.61 17.81
C LYS A 3 0.11 -16.35 18.50
N ASN A 4 1.39 -16.05 18.33
CA ASN A 4 1.94 -14.76 18.69
C ASN A 4 1.27 -13.73 17.77
N ASN A 5 0.31 -13.00 18.33
CA ASN A 5 -0.30 -11.84 17.72
C ASN A 5 0.70 -10.67 17.84
N THR A 6 1.88 -10.83 17.22
CA THR A 6 2.85 -9.76 17.15
C THR A 6 2.28 -8.72 16.21
N LYS A 7 1.79 -7.62 16.80
CA LYS A 7 1.54 -6.39 16.06
C LYS A 7 2.80 -6.10 15.25
N PHE A 8 2.61 -5.99 13.94
CA PHE A 8 3.66 -5.59 13.00
C PHE A 8 4.22 -4.25 13.43
N ASP A 9 5.56 -4.15 13.49
CA ASP A 9 6.24 -2.99 14.05
C ASP A 9 7.38 -2.52 13.15
N CYS A 10 7.07 -1.64 12.19
CA CYS A 10 8.04 -0.91 11.38
C CYS A 10 9.03 -0.04 12.18
N SER A 11 9.03 -0.07 13.52
CA SER A 11 9.84 0.81 14.37
C SER A 11 11.32 0.85 14.01
N LYS A 12 11.87 -0.24 13.48
CA LYS A 12 13.27 -0.30 13.00
C LYS A 12 13.57 0.70 11.87
N PHE A 13 12.57 1.05 11.06
CA PHE A 13 12.71 1.89 9.87
C PHE A 13 11.94 3.21 9.99
N VAL A 14 10.78 3.17 10.65
CA VAL A 14 9.93 4.32 10.95
C VAL A 14 9.44 4.16 12.40
N PRO A 15 10.16 4.70 13.38
CA PRO A 15 9.87 4.50 14.81
C PRO A 15 8.43 4.87 15.16
N HIS A 16 7.60 3.88 15.50
CA HIS A 16 6.25 4.04 16.09
C HIS A 16 5.21 4.87 15.30
N GLU A 17 5.53 5.35 14.10
CA GLU A 17 4.62 6.19 13.30
C GLU A 17 4.01 5.45 12.10
N CYS A 18 4.68 4.43 11.56
CA CYS A 18 4.19 3.71 10.39
C CYS A 18 2.99 2.83 10.74
N LYS A 19 1.82 3.17 10.16
CA LYS A 19 0.58 2.38 10.22
C LYS A 19 0.46 1.30 9.13
N CYS A 20 1.52 1.10 8.34
CA CYS A 20 1.65 -0.03 7.42
C CYS A 20 0.63 -0.06 6.27
N TRP A 21 0.07 1.10 5.93
CA TRP A 21 -0.98 1.23 4.90
C TRP A 21 -0.55 0.73 3.52
N CYS A 22 0.75 0.79 3.21
CA CYS A 22 1.32 0.30 1.95
C CYS A 22 1.52 -1.21 1.87
N CYS A 23 1.40 -1.93 2.99
CA CYS A 23 1.65 -3.37 3.10
C CYS A 23 0.35 -4.15 3.32
N GLY A 24 -0.78 -3.56 2.90
CA GLY A 24 -2.12 -4.07 3.07
C GLY A 24 -2.37 -5.41 2.36
N PRO A 25 -3.50 -6.07 2.66
CA PRO A 25 -3.98 -7.16 1.84
C PRO A 25 -4.33 -6.61 0.46
N VAL A 26 -3.63 -7.08 -0.57
CA VAL A 26 -3.85 -6.71 -1.97
C VAL A 26 -4.43 -7.92 -2.68
N PRO A 27 -5.51 -7.77 -3.49
CA PRO A 27 -5.95 -8.83 -4.39
C PRO A 27 -4.80 -9.25 -5.32
N VAL A 28 -4.48 -10.54 -5.33
CA VAL A 28 -3.42 -11.11 -6.16
C VAL A 28 -4.08 -11.91 -7.27
N LYS A 29 -3.58 -11.82 -8.51
CA LYS A 29 -4.07 -12.68 -9.62
C LYS A 29 -4.10 -14.14 -9.17
N LYS A 30 -5.20 -14.84 -9.46
CA LYS A 30 -5.45 -16.20 -8.96
C LYS A 30 -4.30 -17.17 -9.25
N GLU A 31 -3.74 -17.12 -10.45
CA GLU A 31 -2.61 -17.94 -10.87
C GLU A 31 -1.36 -17.70 -10.00
N VAL A 32 -1.01 -16.44 -9.78
CA VAL A 32 0.12 -16.04 -8.91
C VAL A 32 -0.15 -16.47 -7.48
N TYR A 33 -1.37 -16.28 -6.97
CA TYR A 33 -1.74 -16.67 -5.61
C TYR A 33 -1.60 -18.17 -5.39
N GLU A 34 -2.20 -19.00 -6.26
CA GLU A 34 -2.18 -20.46 -6.12
C GLU A 34 -0.76 -21.03 -6.27
N ALA A 35 0.03 -20.52 -7.24
CA ALA A 35 1.41 -20.95 -7.44
C ALA A 35 2.29 -20.69 -6.19
N ASN A 36 2.02 -19.59 -5.47
CA ASN A 36 2.85 -19.16 -4.34
C ASN A 36 2.21 -19.44 -2.97
N LYS A 37 1.06 -20.13 -2.92
CA LYS A 37 0.24 -20.35 -1.70
C LYS A 37 1.00 -21.00 -0.54
N HIS A 38 2.04 -21.76 -0.84
CA HIS A 38 2.91 -22.41 0.13
C HIS A 38 3.89 -21.44 0.83
N LEU A 39 4.12 -20.24 0.26
CA LEU A 39 5.00 -19.20 0.78
C LEU A 39 4.26 -18.22 1.71
N ARG A 40 3.02 -18.51 2.10
CA ARG A 40 2.26 -17.64 3.00
C ARG A 40 2.92 -17.59 4.38
N PHE A 41 3.31 -16.40 4.80
CA PHE A 41 3.86 -16.14 6.13
C PHE A 41 2.75 -16.10 7.19
N ARG A 42 1.62 -15.45 6.85
CA ARG A 42 0.47 -15.31 7.76
C ARG A 42 -0.67 -16.25 7.38
N PRO A 43 -1.38 -16.82 8.35
CA PRO A 43 -2.54 -17.65 8.07
C PRO A 43 -3.64 -16.83 7.38
N VAL A 44 -4.23 -17.41 6.35
CA VAL A 44 -5.40 -16.86 5.65
C VAL A 44 -6.65 -17.46 6.29
N LEU A 45 -7.55 -16.60 6.77
CA LEU A 45 -8.81 -16.99 7.37
C LEU A 45 -9.86 -17.28 6.29
N LYS A 46 -9.84 -16.48 5.22
CA LYS A 46 -10.77 -16.62 4.10
C LYS A 46 -10.10 -16.17 2.80
N GLU A 47 -10.38 -16.87 1.72
CA GLU A 47 -10.00 -16.47 0.36
C GLU A 47 -11.26 -15.94 -0.34
N LEU A 48 -11.23 -14.70 -0.81
CA LEU A 48 -12.31 -14.11 -1.60
C LEU A 48 -11.85 -14.07 -3.06
N ASP A 49 -12.58 -14.74 -3.95
CA ASP A 49 -12.38 -14.60 -5.39
C ASP A 49 -13.16 -13.37 -5.88
N ILE A 50 -12.43 -12.42 -6.46
CA ILE A 50 -12.93 -11.14 -6.95
C ILE A 50 -12.37 -10.97 -8.36
N ASP A 51 -13.17 -11.33 -9.36
CA ASP A 51 -12.86 -11.13 -10.78
C ASP A 51 -11.47 -11.68 -11.17
N GLY A 52 -11.22 -12.97 -10.90
CA GLY A 52 -9.96 -13.63 -11.23
C GLY A 52 -8.78 -13.25 -10.32
N HIS A 53 -9.03 -12.50 -9.26
CA HIS A 53 -8.07 -12.19 -8.20
C HIS A 53 -8.50 -12.84 -6.90
N ILE A 54 -7.54 -13.34 -6.15
CA ILE A 54 -7.75 -13.82 -4.78
C ILE A 54 -7.35 -12.70 -3.83
N PHE A 55 -8.29 -12.28 -2.99
CA PHE A 55 -8.02 -11.49 -1.81
C PHE A 55 -7.87 -12.43 -0.59
N PRO A 56 -6.65 -12.64 -0.10
CA PRO A 56 -6.41 -13.45 1.09
C PRO A 56 -6.68 -12.63 2.35
N ASP A 57 -7.85 -12.81 2.94
CA ASP A 57 -8.23 -12.19 4.20
C ASP A 57 -7.50 -12.88 5.36
N THR A 58 -6.58 -12.16 5.99
CA THR A 58 -5.82 -12.62 7.17
C THR A 58 -6.48 -12.22 8.49
N GLY A 59 -7.63 -11.54 8.46
CA GLY A 59 -8.23 -10.85 9.60
C GLY A 59 -7.41 -9.65 10.10
N SER A 60 -6.40 -9.26 9.32
CA SER A 60 -5.48 -8.17 9.64
C SER A 60 -5.27 -7.30 8.40
N THR A 61 -4.79 -6.07 8.60
CA THR A 61 -4.48 -5.13 7.51
C THR A 61 -3.13 -5.43 6.85
N TYR A 62 -2.71 -6.71 6.78
CA TYR A 62 -1.42 -7.11 6.24
C TYR A 62 -1.54 -8.16 5.14
N CYS A 63 -0.66 -8.05 4.14
CA CYS A 63 -0.45 -9.08 3.13
C CYS A 63 -0.01 -10.41 3.77
N THR A 64 -0.54 -11.54 3.26
CA THR A 64 -0.17 -12.89 3.71
C THR A 64 1.28 -13.27 3.35
N PHE A 65 1.86 -12.66 2.30
CA PHE A 65 3.21 -12.95 1.80
C PHE A 65 4.31 -12.00 2.30
N LEU A 66 3.98 -11.10 3.23
CA LEU A 66 4.96 -10.20 3.83
C LEU A 66 5.56 -10.87 5.07
N SER A 67 6.87 -11.11 5.09
CA SER A 67 7.56 -11.65 6.27
C SER A 67 7.67 -10.61 7.40
N ASP A 68 8.32 -10.98 8.49
CA ASP A 68 8.60 -10.12 9.65
C ASP A 68 9.75 -9.13 9.42
N ASP A 69 10.63 -9.41 8.45
CA ASP A 69 11.75 -8.56 8.03
C ASP A 69 11.42 -7.62 6.85
N TYR A 70 10.13 -7.44 6.53
CA TYR A 70 9.65 -6.60 5.43
C TYR A 70 9.98 -7.10 4.02
N HIS A 71 10.47 -8.33 3.89
CA HIS A 71 10.63 -8.95 2.61
C HIS A 71 9.30 -9.50 2.09
N CYS A 72 9.12 -9.47 0.76
CA CYS A 72 7.98 -10.13 0.15
C CYS A 72 8.39 -11.48 -0.38
N LEU A 73 7.78 -12.52 0.18
CA LEU A 73 8.09 -13.91 -0.18
C LEU A 73 7.71 -14.28 -1.62
N ILE A 74 6.97 -13.42 -2.31
CA ILE A 74 6.56 -13.60 -3.71
C ILE A 74 7.07 -12.48 -4.61
N TYR A 75 8.11 -11.74 -4.21
CA TYR A 75 8.56 -10.52 -4.90
C TYR A 75 8.73 -10.72 -6.41
N ASP A 76 9.43 -11.77 -6.83
CA ASP A 76 9.69 -12.07 -8.25
C ASP A 76 8.44 -12.52 -9.02
N SER A 77 7.44 -13.04 -8.31
CA SER A 77 6.14 -13.47 -8.87
C SER A 77 5.09 -12.35 -8.87
N ARG A 78 5.43 -11.15 -8.36
CA ARG A 78 4.48 -10.03 -8.26
C ARG A 78 4.10 -9.51 -9.66
N PRO A 79 2.87 -9.01 -9.83
CA PRO A 79 2.57 -8.12 -10.95
C PRO A 79 3.53 -6.92 -10.95
N ASP A 80 3.95 -6.47 -12.13
CA ASP A 80 4.94 -5.39 -12.31
C ASP A 80 4.64 -4.16 -11.46
N ILE A 81 3.36 -3.76 -11.37
CA ILE A 81 2.93 -2.61 -10.56
C ILE A 81 3.29 -2.77 -9.08
N CYS A 82 3.18 -3.97 -8.52
CA CYS A 82 3.56 -4.24 -7.13
C CYS A 82 5.08 -4.30 -6.93
N GLN A 83 5.86 -4.59 -7.97
CA GLN A 83 7.33 -4.50 -7.91
C GLN A 83 7.80 -3.04 -7.95
N GLN A 84 7.03 -2.18 -8.61
CA GLN A 84 7.30 -0.75 -8.78
C GLN A 84 6.89 0.12 -7.58
N PHE A 85 6.17 -0.44 -6.60
CA PHE A 85 5.83 0.27 -5.37
C PHE A 85 7.08 0.73 -4.61
N GLY A 86 7.13 2.01 -4.24
CA GLY A 86 8.27 2.64 -3.59
C GLY A 86 9.31 3.20 -4.56
N PHE A 87 9.25 2.86 -5.86
CA PHE A 87 10.16 3.38 -6.88
C PHE A 87 9.53 4.47 -7.75
N LEU A 88 8.23 4.35 -8.04
CA LEU A 88 7.51 5.30 -8.88
C LEU A 88 7.27 6.64 -8.18
N ASP A 89 7.36 7.72 -8.95
CA ASP A 89 7.00 9.08 -8.52
C ASP A 89 5.49 9.35 -8.66
N SER A 90 4.67 8.48 -8.06
CA SER A 90 3.22 8.65 -7.96
C SER A 90 2.77 8.61 -6.49
N PRO A 91 1.89 9.52 -6.04
CA PRO A 91 1.40 9.52 -4.65
C PRO A 91 0.84 8.18 -4.20
N LEU A 92 0.11 7.47 -5.08
CA LEU A 92 -0.49 6.16 -4.80
C LEU A 92 0.53 5.02 -4.70
N MET A 93 1.75 5.22 -5.23
CA MET A 93 2.80 4.20 -5.33
C MET A 93 3.99 4.49 -4.41
N GLN A 94 3.83 5.36 -3.41
CA GLN A 94 4.88 5.73 -2.48
C GLN A 94 4.49 5.49 -1.03
N CYS A 95 5.47 5.06 -0.22
CA CYS A 95 5.32 5.10 1.23
C CYS A 95 5.30 6.55 1.70
N PRO A 96 4.40 7.01 2.59
CA PRO A 96 4.42 8.39 3.11
C PRO A 96 5.55 8.66 4.12
N TYR A 97 6.16 7.61 4.67
CA TYR A 97 7.17 7.73 5.72
C TYR A 97 8.61 7.62 5.22
N MET A 98 8.88 6.85 4.15
CA MET A 98 10.24 6.62 3.63
C MET A 98 10.33 6.81 2.11
N ASP A 99 11.35 7.54 1.66
CA ASP A 99 11.61 7.74 0.24
C ASP A 99 12.15 6.46 -0.44
N LYS A 100 12.32 6.51 -1.76
CA LYS A 100 12.84 5.38 -2.56
C LYS A 100 14.26 4.94 -2.21
N HIS A 101 14.97 5.74 -1.41
CA HIS A 101 16.31 5.44 -0.90
C HIS A 101 16.27 4.94 0.55
N GLY A 102 15.07 4.70 1.11
CA GLY A 102 14.89 4.26 2.49
C GLY A 102 15.14 5.35 3.53
N LYS A 103 15.19 6.63 3.14
CA LYS A 103 15.34 7.73 4.09
C LYS A 103 13.98 8.20 4.59
N THR A 104 13.89 8.47 5.89
CA THR A 104 12.68 9.03 6.51
C THR A 104 12.34 10.39 5.90
N ARG A 105 11.08 10.57 5.49
CA ARG A 105 10.58 11.87 5.02
C ARG A 105 10.40 12.83 6.19
N SER A 106 10.63 14.11 5.92
CA SER A 106 10.28 15.18 6.86
C SER A 106 8.76 15.21 7.09
N LYS A 107 8.32 15.79 8.23
CA LYS A 107 6.91 15.97 8.54
C LYS A 107 6.15 16.76 7.46
N SER A 108 6.79 17.77 6.85
CA SER A 108 6.20 18.55 5.76
C SER A 108 5.99 17.71 4.50
N ASN A 109 7.01 16.96 4.08
CA ASN A 109 6.95 16.12 2.89
C ASN A 109 5.92 15.00 3.05
N ARG A 110 5.86 14.41 4.25
CA ARG A 110 4.84 13.42 4.60
C ARG A 110 3.44 13.98 4.45
N LYS A 111 3.14 15.14 5.07
CA LYS A 111 1.82 15.78 4.96
C LYS A 111 1.44 16.09 3.52
N GLN A 112 2.40 16.57 2.72
CA GLN A 112 2.18 16.84 1.31
C GLN A 112 1.83 15.57 0.55
N LEU A 113 2.56 14.47 0.76
CA LEU A 113 2.29 13.20 0.10
C LEU A 113 0.97 12.58 0.54
N GLU A 114 0.65 12.63 1.84
CA GLU A 114 -0.65 12.18 2.37
C GLU A 114 -1.80 12.97 1.74
N LYS A 115 -1.65 14.30 1.56
CA LYS A 115 -2.62 15.12 0.84
C LYS A 115 -2.73 14.69 -0.62
N SER A 116 -1.61 14.61 -1.35
CA SER A 116 -1.60 14.19 -2.76
C SER A 116 -2.17 12.79 -2.96
N PHE A 117 -2.00 11.88 -1.99
CA PHE A 117 -2.60 10.55 -2.01
C PHE A 117 -4.12 10.62 -1.89
N GLN A 118 -4.65 11.45 -0.98
CA GLN A 118 -6.09 11.66 -0.86
C GLN A 118 -6.68 12.33 -2.10
N ASP A 119 -6.00 13.34 -2.63
CA ASP A 119 -6.41 14.02 -3.86
C ASP A 119 -6.46 13.04 -5.04
N ALA A 120 -5.44 12.19 -5.20
CA ALA A 120 -5.40 11.16 -6.23
C ALA A 120 -6.52 10.11 -6.06
N LEU A 121 -6.77 9.64 -4.84
CA LEU A 121 -7.89 8.72 -4.56
C LEU A 121 -9.24 9.34 -4.91
N ASN A 122 -9.46 10.61 -4.54
CA ASN A 122 -10.71 11.29 -4.81
C ASN A 122 -10.96 11.49 -6.31
N HIS A 123 -9.90 11.77 -7.09
CA HIS A 123 -9.99 11.87 -8.54
C HIS A 123 -10.35 10.52 -9.19
N GLU A 124 -9.78 9.41 -8.73
CA GLU A 124 -10.11 8.06 -9.23
C GLU A 124 -11.56 7.65 -8.89
N ILE A 125 -12.06 8.04 -7.72
CA ILE A 125 -13.39 7.63 -7.23
C ILE A 125 -14.50 8.55 -7.78
N ASN A 126 -14.23 9.84 -7.99
CA ASN A 126 -15.19 10.83 -8.47
C ASN A 126 -14.53 11.80 -9.49
N PRO A 127 -14.31 11.36 -10.74
CA PRO A 127 -13.62 12.18 -11.74
C PRO A 127 -14.35 13.51 -12.03
N GLU A 128 -15.69 13.53 -11.92
CA GLU A 128 -16.54 14.69 -12.22
C GLU A 128 -16.50 15.82 -11.17
N LYS A 129 -15.86 15.64 -10.00
CA LYS A 129 -15.76 16.69 -8.96
C LYS A 129 -14.45 17.49 -8.99
N SER A 130 -13.54 17.20 -9.92
CA SER A 130 -12.19 17.77 -9.92
C SER A 130 -12.02 19.08 -10.69
N GLU A 131 -13.04 19.55 -11.42
CA GLU A 131 -12.93 20.76 -12.28
C GLU A 131 -13.54 22.05 -11.71
N ASP A 132 -14.26 22.02 -10.58
CA ASP A 132 -15.10 23.17 -10.17
C ASP A 132 -14.53 24.11 -9.10
N GLU A 133 -13.29 23.93 -8.60
CA GLU A 133 -12.73 24.80 -7.54
C GLU A 133 -11.48 25.61 -7.93
N ASN A 134 -11.38 26.05 -9.18
CA ASN A 134 -10.52 27.19 -9.54
C ASN A 134 -11.32 28.38 -10.08
N GLY A 135 -12.38 28.72 -9.35
CA GLY A 135 -12.94 30.07 -9.36
C GLY A 135 -12.09 31.01 -8.51
N PHE A 136 -10.98 31.53 -9.06
CA PHE A 136 -10.39 32.77 -8.55
C PHE A 136 -10.53 33.87 -9.59
N SER A 137 -11.38 34.82 -9.25
CA SER A 137 -11.78 35.96 -10.06
C SER A 137 -10.69 37.04 -10.09
N ASN A 138 -10.69 37.75 -11.22
CA ASN A 138 -10.23 39.14 -11.43
C ASN A 138 -8.73 39.47 -11.29
N PHE A 139 -8.14 39.84 -12.43
CA PHE A 139 -7.47 41.15 -12.51
C PHE A 139 -7.94 41.90 -13.77
N LYS A 140 -8.67 43.00 -13.54
CA LYS A 140 -8.85 44.08 -14.51
C LYS A 140 -7.53 44.87 -14.62
N SER A 141 -7.18 45.29 -15.82
CA SER A 141 -6.84 46.68 -16.15
C SER A 141 -7.03 46.85 -17.66
#